data_AF-A0A4Y2TER5-F1
#
_entry.id   AF-A0A4Y2TER5-F1
#
_cell.length_a   1.000
_cell.length_b   1.000
_cell.length_c   1.000
_cell.angle_alpha   90.00
_cell.angle_beta   90.00
_cell.angle_gamma   90.00
#
_symmetry.space_group_name_H-M   'P 1'
#
loop_
_entity.id
_entity.type
_entity.pdbx_description
1 polymer ?
#
loop_
_entity_poly.entity_id
_entity_poly.type
_entity_poly.pdbx_seq_one_letter_code
_entity_poly.pdbx_strand_id
1 'polypeptide(L)' 'MGEPAGHRRLLLHNNLEDTLDYKMDDNITFKTIKGLSFGILSTEDIKKISVLEITNVEILDCLGHAATNGLYDLRL' A
#
# COMPACT_ATOMS: atom_id res chain seq x y z
N MET A 1 36.04 -30.61 -43.02
CA MET A 1 34.69 -30.88 -42.51
C MET A 1 34.23 -29.64 -41.76
N GLY A 2 33.33 -28.86 -42.35
CA GLY A 2 32.79 -27.63 -41.75
C GLY A 2 31.39 -27.91 -41.22
N GLU A 3 31.12 -27.52 -39.97
CA GLU A 3 29.77 -27.59 -39.41
C GLU A 3 28.87 -26.48 -39.98
N PRO A 4 27.57 -26.75 -40.23
CA PRO A 4 26.64 -25.75 -40.73
C PRO A 4 26.13 -24.85 -39.60
N ALA A 5 26.01 -23.55 -39.89
CA ALA A 5 25.49 -22.53 -38.98
C ALA A 5 24.01 -22.76 -38.65
N GLY A 6 23.75 -23.49 -37.57
CA GLY A 6 22.43 -23.60 -36.94
C GLY A 6 22.06 -22.28 -36.27
N HIS A 7 20.94 -21.70 -36.71
CA HIS A 7 20.32 -20.51 -36.12
C HIS A 7 20.07 -20.72 -34.62
N ARG A 8 20.85 -20.05 -33.76
CA ARG A 8 20.59 -20.06 -32.31
C ARG A 8 19.54 -19.01 -31.99
N ARG A 9 18.30 -19.46 -31.78
CA ARG A 9 17.20 -18.71 -31.20
C ARG A 9 17.60 -18.26 -29.79
N LEU A 10 17.74 -16.96 -29.58
CA LEU A 10 17.94 -16.37 -28.25
C LEU A 10 16.64 -16.53 -27.45
N LEU A 11 16.62 -17.48 -26.51
CA LEU A 11 15.63 -17.49 -25.44
C LEU A 11 16.15 -16.52 -24.38
N LEU A 12 15.57 -15.33 -24.31
CA LEU A 12 15.69 -14.46 -23.16
C LEU A 12 15.07 -15.20 -21.98
N HIS A 13 15.88 -15.96 -21.24
CA HIS A 13 15.52 -16.41 -19.90
C HIS A 13 15.57 -15.15 -19.04
N ASN A 14 14.42 -14.53 -18.83
CA ASN A 14 14.25 -13.49 -17.83
C ASN A 14 14.46 -14.13 -16.45
N ASN A 15 15.73 -14.27 -16.05
CA ASN A 15 16.09 -14.62 -14.69
C ASN A 15 15.88 -13.36 -13.84
N LEU A 16 14.75 -13.29 -13.15
CA LEU A 16 14.42 -12.26 -12.15
C LEU A 16 15.19 -12.45 -10.82
N GLU A 17 16.34 -13.14 -10.84
CA GLU A 17 17.08 -13.46 -9.61
C GLU A 17 18.11 -12.39 -9.23
N ASP A 18 18.41 -11.42 -10.10
CA ASP A 18 19.29 -10.28 -9.78
C ASP A 18 18.54 -9.13 -9.06
N THR A 19 17.50 -9.45 -8.30
CA THR A 19 16.75 -8.45 -7.53
C THR A 19 17.44 -8.22 -6.20
N LEU A 20 18.36 -7.25 -6.19
CA LEU A 20 18.87 -6.48 -5.05
C LEU A 20 18.29 -6.89 -3.68
N ASP A 21 19.08 -7.63 -2.90
CA ASP A 21 18.88 -7.85 -1.46
C ASP A 21 18.98 -6.51 -0.72
N TYR A 22 17.91 -5.70 -0.78
CA TYR A 22 17.67 -4.71 0.25
C TYR A 22 17.48 -5.49 1.54
N LYS A 23 18.40 -5.33 2.50
CA LYS A 23 18.23 -5.85 3.86
C LYS A 23 16.95 -5.24 4.44
N MET A 24 15.87 -5.98 4.30
CA MET A 24 14.62 -5.74 5.00
C MET A 24 14.92 -5.88 6.48
N ASP A 25 14.49 -4.90 7.27
CA ASP A 25 14.48 -4.99 8.73
C ASP A 25 13.85 -6.35 9.11
N ASP A 26 14.55 -7.13 9.94
CA ASP A 26 14.13 -8.47 10.39
C ASP A 26 12.73 -8.45 11.05
N ASN A 27 12.23 -7.26 11.41
CA ASN A 27 10.88 -7.05 11.95
C ASN A 27 9.77 -6.91 10.89
N ILE A 28 10.08 -6.91 9.60
CA ILE A 28 9.07 -6.77 8.53
C ILE A 28 8.81 -8.13 7.87
N THR A 29 7.68 -8.76 8.23
CA THR A 29 7.22 -10.00 7.57
C THR A 29 6.36 -9.68 6.35
N PHE A 30 6.83 -10.05 5.17
CA PHE A 30 6.03 -10.02 3.94
C PHE A 30 5.01 -11.16 3.92
N LYS A 31 3.73 -10.83 3.70
CA LYS A 31 2.64 -11.81 3.61
C LYS A 31 1.82 -11.57 2.35
N THR A 32 1.44 -12.64 1.66
CA THR A 32 0.54 -12.58 0.50
C THR A 32 -0.92 -12.74 0.95
N ILE A 33 -1.80 -11.83 0.53
CA ILE A 33 -3.26 -11.94 0.75
C ILE A 33 -3.79 -13.16 -0.02
N LYS A 34 -4.46 -14.09 0.68
CA LYS A 34 -5.00 -15.34 0.09
C LYS A 34 -6.48 -15.27 -0.29
N GLY A 35 -7.19 -14.23 0.17
CA GLY A 35 -8.60 -14.04 -0.08
C GLY A 35 -9.09 -12.72 0.52
N LEU A 36 -10.26 -12.27 0.07
CA LEU A 36 -10.91 -11.04 0.53
C LEU A 36 -12.39 -11.32 0.76
N SER A 37 -12.95 -10.69 1.80
CA SER A 37 -14.37 -10.77 2.14
C SER A 37 -15.01 -9.40 2.06
N PHE A 38 -16.26 -9.36 1.61
CA PHE A 38 -17.07 -8.14 1.57
C PHE A 38 -18.08 -8.18 2.71
N GLY A 39 -18.32 -7.02 3.33
CA GLY A 39 -19.28 -6.87 4.42
C GLY A 39 -19.74 -5.43 4.54
N ILE A 40 -20.73 -5.21 5.40
CA ILE A 40 -21.23 -3.88 5.75
C ILE A 40 -20.67 -3.54 7.13
N LEU A 41 -20.11 -2.33 7.28
CA LEU A 41 -19.69 -1.83 8.58
C LEU A 41 -20.91 -1.38 9.39
N SER A 42 -21.05 -1.93 10.60
CA SER A 42 -22.06 -1.45 11.54
C SER A 42 -21.67 -0.08 12.11
N THR A 43 -22.64 0.65 12.64
CA THR A 43 -22.36 1.93 13.33
C THR A 43 -21.42 1.74 14.52
N GLU A 44 -21.51 0.62 15.24
CA GLU A 44 -20.61 0.29 16.34
C GLU A 44 -19.18 0.05 15.87
N ASP A 45 -18.99 -0.65 14.74
CA ASP A 45 -17.66 -0.91 14.18
C ASP A 45 -17.00 0.37 13.69
N ILE A 46 -17.76 1.24 13.02
CA ILE A 46 -17.29 2.56 12.58
C ILE A 46 -16.78 3.37 13.79
N LYS A 47 -17.54 3.38 14.90
CA LYS A 47 -17.14 4.10 16.12
C LYS A 47 -15.88 3.53 16.76
N LYS A 48 -15.68 2.21 16.71
CA LYS A 48 -14.49 1.55 17.29
C LYS A 48 -13.21 1.83 16.49
N ILE A 49 -13.31 1.93 15.16
CA ILE A 49 -12.15 2.19 14.30
C ILE A 49 -11.88 3.68 14.10
N SER A 50 -12.86 4.54 14.36
CA SER A 50 -12.70 5.98 14.18
C SER A 50 -11.73 6.56 15.20
N VAL A 51 -10.82 7.41 14.71
CA VAL A 51 -9.89 8.20 15.54
C VAL A 51 -10.50 9.51 16.03
N LEU A 52 -11.59 9.97 15.38
CA LEU A 52 -12.23 11.25 15.65
C LEU A 52 -13.67 11.32 15.13
N GLU A 53 -14.57 11.95 15.90
CA GLU A 53 -15.86 12.41 15.40
C GLU A 53 -15.72 13.81 14.78
N ILE A 54 -16.10 13.92 13.50
CA ILE A 54 -16.10 15.20 12.79
C ILE A 54 -17.36 15.99 13.16
N THR A 55 -17.16 17.12 13.83
CA THR A 55 -18.25 18.02 14.26
C THR A 55 -18.19 19.37 13.58
N ASN A 56 -17.13 19.63 12.81
CA ASN A 56 -16.91 20.86 12.06
C ASN A 56 -16.67 20.50 10.59
N VAL A 57 -17.40 21.14 9.68
CA VAL A 57 -17.26 20.92 8.23
C VAL A 57 -16.14 21.74 7.60
N GLU A 58 -15.60 22.71 8.34
CA GLU A 58 -14.50 23.55 7.87
C GLU A 58 -13.18 22.76 7.82
N ILE A 59 -12.34 23.12 6.85
CA ILE A 59 -11.02 22.52 6.65
C ILE A 59 -9.96 23.28 7.46
N LEU A 60 -10.00 24.61 7.41
CA LEU A 60 -9.01 25.50 8.01
C LEU A 60 -9.66 26.49 8.99
N ASP A 61 -8.88 26.92 9.99
CA ASP A 61 -9.23 28.04 10.86
C ASP A 61 -8.90 29.40 10.20
N CYS A 62 -9.19 30.50 10.91
CA CYS A 62 -8.93 31.86 10.42
C CYS A 62 -7.42 32.20 10.29
N LEU A 63 -6.54 31.36 10.82
CA LEU A 63 -5.09 31.50 10.72
C LEU A 63 -4.50 30.58 9.64
N GLY A 64 -5.33 29.74 9.01
CA GLY A 64 -4.91 28.79 7.98
C GLY A 64 -4.38 27.47 8.54
N HIS A 65 -4.56 27.17 9.82
CA HIS A 65 -4.26 25.85 10.38
C HIS A 65 -5.43 24.89 10.18
N ALA A 66 -5.19 23.59 10.34
CA ALA A 66 -6.26 22.59 10.36
C ALA A 66 -7.32 22.93 11.44
N ALA A 67 -8.58 23.03 11.01
CA ALA A 67 -9.68 23.30 11.93
C ALA A 67 -9.84 22.16 12.94
N THR A 68 -9.99 22.49 14.23
CA THR A 68 -10.25 21.50 15.28
C THR A 68 -11.58 20.80 15.05
N ASN A 69 -11.59 19.47 15.16
CA ASN A 69 -12.70 18.58 14.80
C ASN A 69 -13.19 18.77 13.35
N GLY A 70 -12.34 19.38 12.51
CA GLY A 70 -12.58 19.66 11.11
C GLY A 70 -12.17 18.51 10.21
N LEU A 71 -12.41 18.67 8.92
CA LEU A 71 -12.13 17.63 7.94
C LEU A 71 -10.64 17.25 7.83
N TYR A 72 -9.73 18.17 8.20
CA TYR A 72 -8.27 17.98 8.18
C TYR A 72 -7.65 17.97 9.59
N ASP A 73 -8.42 17.64 10.63
CA ASP A 73 -7.91 17.53 11.99
C ASP A 73 -6.68 16.60 12.04
N LEU A 74 -5.63 17.01 12.77
CA LEU A 74 -4.33 16.34 12.79
C LEU A 74 -4.34 14.95 13.44
N ARG A 75 -5.48 14.52 14.01
CA ARG A 75 -5.67 13.16 14.53
C ARG A 75 -6.06 12.15 13.46
N LEU A 76 -6.47 12.59 12.27
CA LEU A 76 -6.79 11.75 11.10
C LEU A 76 -5.52 11.22 10.44
#